data_AF-A0A535WT00-F1
#
_entry.id   AF-A0A535WT00-F1
#
_cell.length_a   1.000
_cell.length_b   1.000
_cell.length_c   1.000
_cell.angle_alpha   90.00
_cell.angle_beta   90.00
_cell.angle_gamma   90.00
#
_symmetry.space_group_name_H-M   'P 1'
#
loop_
_entity.id
_entity.type
_entity.pdbx_description
1 polymer ?
#
loop_
_entity_poly.entity_id
_entity_poly.type
_entity_poly.pdbx_seq_one_letter_code
_entity_poly.pdbx_strand_id
1 'polypeptide(L)'
;MSGARPVLLNGVSLGIATSLKYNGAFVFAGIAAAQTLRARAERSAWLPLVARLLLIAGVGLGTLLVTSPFLVLDPAVTTHGLGHIFQHLATTSAPAIGYVQLASALWFGIDPVLLLMGMIGVGYAAFRRQPADWILLTFVLVYFLVIGAGGSVFFRYADPMIPALLLLGGRAFADLVHHAVNPAFRPAVLAGVILLVLAPPLVHDVRYDLLIQQADTRTLAYDWLAQHIPPGGRAAVPYLAGPAHDPAMVASRQHSHGATDPYVAAFLDSRLETQYTIRELTRDDLQLTSLDSFRAEGIEYIVVGYETPGTGCRPDSPLERALLAEGPPVAGFSPTAGCPRSIFDPIDAYYVPLAGYGGWIRPGPPIRIYRLRE
;
A
#
# COMPACT_ATOMS: atom_id res chain seq x y z
N MET A 1 18.63 -30.90 -26.63
CA MET A 1 18.67 -29.43 -26.79
C MET A 1 17.83 -28.77 -25.68
N SER A 2 18.33 -28.46 -24.47
CA SER A 2 17.43 -27.95 -23.41
C SER A 2 18.09 -27.37 -22.14
N GLY A 3 19.27 -26.74 -22.24
CA GLY A 3 19.99 -26.23 -21.06
C GLY A 3 19.86 -24.71 -20.86
N ALA A 4 20.28 -23.93 -21.86
CA ALA A 4 20.47 -22.49 -21.69
C ALA A 4 19.14 -21.70 -21.68
N ARG A 5 18.21 -22.00 -22.59
CA ARG A 5 16.97 -21.22 -22.73
C ARG A 5 16.13 -21.17 -21.44
N PRO A 6 15.85 -22.28 -20.73
CA PRO A 6 15.13 -22.21 -19.46
C PRO A 6 15.88 -21.45 -18.36
N VAL A 7 17.21 -21.58 -18.33
CA VAL A 7 18.05 -20.83 -17.37
C VAL A 7 18.00 -19.33 -17.65
N LEU A 8 18.13 -18.94 -18.92
CA LEU A 8 18.02 -17.55 -19.37
C LEU A 8 16.64 -16.97 -19.07
N LEU A 9 15.55 -17.68 -19.42
CA LEU A 9 14.19 -17.22 -19.15
C LEU A 9 13.92 -17.05 -17.65
N ASN A 10 14.35 -18.02 -16.82
CA ASN A 10 14.20 -17.91 -15.36
C ASN A 10 15.01 -16.74 -14.79
N GLY A 11 16.26 -16.56 -15.25
CA GLY A 11 17.12 -15.46 -14.82
C GLY A 11 16.54 -14.10 -15.24
N VAL A 12 16.19 -13.93 -16.50
CA VAL A 12 15.59 -12.69 -17.01
C VAL A 12 14.30 -12.35 -16.27
N SER A 13 13.40 -13.33 -16.07
CA SER A 13 12.15 -13.11 -15.33
C SER A 13 12.41 -12.72 -13.88
N LEU A 14 13.39 -13.35 -13.22
CA LEU A 14 13.81 -13.01 -11.85
C LEU A 14 14.34 -11.58 -11.76
N GLY A 15 15.20 -11.17 -12.70
CA GLY A 15 15.76 -9.82 -12.73
C GLY A 15 14.70 -8.75 -12.99
N ILE A 16 13.81 -8.97 -13.96
CA ILE A 16 12.67 -8.06 -14.23
C ILE A 16 11.76 -7.96 -12.99
N ALA A 17 11.38 -9.09 -12.38
CA ALA A 17 10.54 -9.08 -11.19
C ALA A 17 11.19 -8.29 -10.04
N THR A 18 12.49 -8.50 -9.81
CA THR A 18 13.26 -7.80 -8.78
C THR A 18 13.42 -6.31 -9.07
N SER A 19 13.55 -5.95 -10.35
CA SER A 19 13.70 -4.57 -10.82
C SER A 19 12.41 -3.76 -10.69
N LEU A 20 11.25 -4.40 -10.89
CA LEU A 20 9.95 -3.77 -10.67
C LEU A 20 9.67 -3.51 -9.19
N LYS A 21 10.02 -4.47 -8.32
CA LYS A 21 9.93 -4.36 -6.86
C LYS A 21 10.92 -5.33 -6.25
N TYR A 22 11.77 -4.89 -5.32
CA TYR A 22 12.87 -5.73 -4.81
C TYR A 22 12.41 -7.04 -4.15
N ASN A 23 11.20 -7.09 -3.58
CA ASN A 23 10.58 -8.31 -3.08
C ASN A 23 10.24 -9.33 -4.18
N GLY A 24 10.26 -8.94 -5.45
CA GLY A 24 10.19 -9.84 -6.62
C GLY A 24 11.34 -10.85 -6.67
N ALA A 25 12.46 -10.57 -5.97
CA ALA A 25 13.55 -11.53 -5.80
C ALA A 25 13.09 -12.85 -5.17
N PHE A 26 12.01 -12.86 -4.38
CA PHE A 26 11.49 -14.07 -3.75
C PHE A 26 10.89 -15.09 -4.74
N VAL A 27 10.64 -14.70 -6.00
CA VAL A 27 10.32 -15.66 -7.08
C VAL A 27 11.42 -16.72 -7.24
N PHE A 28 12.67 -16.39 -6.85
CA PHE A 28 13.76 -17.36 -6.82
C PHE A 28 13.46 -18.59 -5.97
N ALA A 29 12.66 -18.49 -4.91
CA ALA A 29 12.27 -19.62 -4.08
C ALA A 29 11.47 -20.67 -4.88
N GLY A 30 10.50 -20.23 -5.69
CA GLY A 30 9.74 -21.11 -6.58
C GLY A 30 10.61 -21.70 -7.69
N ILE A 31 11.51 -20.89 -8.27
CA ILE A 31 12.48 -21.37 -9.26
C ILE A 31 13.40 -22.44 -8.65
N ALA A 32 13.88 -22.24 -7.44
CA ALA A 32 14.71 -23.19 -6.72
C ALA A 32 13.97 -24.51 -6.48
N ALA A 33 12.72 -24.47 -6.02
CA ALA A 33 11.88 -25.65 -5.89
C ALA A 33 11.75 -26.41 -7.23
N ALA A 34 11.51 -25.70 -8.33
CA ALA A 34 11.44 -26.31 -9.66
C ALA A 34 12.74 -27.02 -10.05
N GLN A 35 13.91 -26.37 -9.83
CA GLN A 35 15.20 -26.98 -10.15
C GLN A 35 15.52 -28.17 -9.25
N THR A 36 15.16 -28.12 -7.95
CA THR A 36 15.34 -29.24 -7.02
C THR A 36 14.49 -30.44 -7.45
N LEU A 37 13.24 -30.24 -7.82
CA LEU A 37 12.36 -31.30 -8.30
C LEU A 37 12.88 -31.91 -9.61
N ARG A 38 13.34 -31.06 -10.53
CA ARG A 38 13.98 -31.50 -11.77
C ARG A 38 15.24 -32.33 -11.48
N ALA A 39 16.12 -31.86 -10.61
CA ALA A 39 17.33 -32.57 -10.23
C ALA A 39 17.02 -33.94 -9.60
N ARG A 40 15.98 -34.02 -8.74
CA ARG A 40 15.51 -35.29 -8.18
C ARG A 40 15.00 -36.25 -9.26
N ALA A 41 14.19 -35.76 -10.21
CA ALA A 41 13.69 -36.55 -11.32
C ALA A 41 14.83 -37.04 -12.24
N GLU A 42 15.81 -36.19 -12.52
CA GLU A 42 17.01 -36.50 -13.30
C GLU A 42 18.05 -37.32 -12.51
N ARG A 43 17.81 -37.62 -11.22
CA ARG A 43 18.79 -38.23 -10.27
C ARG A 43 20.16 -37.54 -10.32
N SER A 44 20.16 -36.22 -10.49
CA SER A 44 21.36 -35.41 -10.61
C SER A 44 22.05 -35.24 -9.25
N ALA A 45 23.38 -35.16 -9.27
CA ALA A 45 24.16 -34.74 -8.11
C ALA A 45 23.82 -33.30 -7.68
N TRP A 46 24.15 -32.93 -6.45
CA TRP A 46 23.86 -31.61 -5.89
C TRP A 46 24.66 -30.48 -6.57
N LEU A 47 25.87 -30.77 -7.06
CA LEU A 47 26.75 -29.81 -7.73
C LEU A 47 26.11 -29.21 -9.01
N PRO A 48 25.61 -30.01 -9.97
CA PRO A 48 24.86 -29.49 -11.12
C PRO A 48 23.63 -28.64 -10.75
N LEU A 49 22.92 -28.98 -9.67
CA LEU A 49 21.79 -28.20 -9.18
C LEU A 49 22.26 -26.80 -8.72
N VAL A 50 23.29 -26.75 -7.86
CA VAL A 50 23.85 -25.50 -7.36
C VAL A 50 24.39 -24.65 -8.53
N ALA A 51 25.12 -25.25 -9.47
CA ALA A 51 25.62 -24.54 -10.65
C ALA A 51 24.49 -23.92 -11.49
N ARG A 52 23.38 -24.65 -11.70
CA ARG A 52 22.20 -24.11 -12.41
C ARG A 52 21.56 -22.96 -11.65
N LEU A 53 21.41 -23.07 -10.33
CA LEU A 53 20.83 -22.01 -9.49
C LEU A 53 21.70 -20.75 -9.49
N LEU A 54 23.02 -20.91 -9.38
CA LEU A 54 23.97 -19.79 -9.47
C LEU A 54 23.94 -19.13 -10.84
N LEU A 55 23.81 -19.90 -11.92
CA LEU A 55 23.69 -19.35 -13.26
C LEU A 55 22.38 -18.57 -13.44
N ILE A 56 21.25 -19.09 -12.93
CA ILE A 56 19.96 -18.37 -12.94
C ILE A 56 20.07 -17.07 -12.14
N ALA A 57 20.65 -17.13 -10.93
CA ALA A 57 20.84 -15.95 -10.09
C ALA A 57 21.77 -14.92 -10.74
N GLY A 58 22.85 -15.37 -11.39
CA GLY A 58 23.77 -14.52 -12.14
C GLY A 58 23.11 -13.82 -13.32
N VAL A 59 22.30 -14.54 -14.12
CA VAL A 59 21.51 -13.93 -15.20
C VAL A 59 20.45 -12.97 -14.65
N GLY A 60 19.83 -13.30 -13.52
CA GLY A 60 18.86 -12.42 -12.86
C GLY A 60 19.49 -11.14 -12.32
N LEU A 61 20.66 -11.23 -11.68
CA LEU A 61 21.42 -10.06 -11.25
C LEU A 61 21.84 -9.22 -12.46
N GLY A 62 22.37 -9.84 -13.52
CA GLY A 62 22.71 -9.12 -14.75
C GLY A 62 21.51 -8.39 -15.35
N THR A 63 20.34 -9.04 -15.38
CA THR A 63 19.10 -8.43 -15.87
C THR A 63 18.66 -7.26 -14.99
N LEU A 64 18.68 -7.41 -13.65
CA LEU A 64 18.39 -6.35 -12.69
C LEU A 64 19.29 -5.13 -12.91
N LEU A 65 20.58 -5.34 -13.11
CA LEU A 65 21.53 -4.25 -13.33
C LEU A 65 21.30 -3.55 -14.68
N VAL A 66 20.85 -4.28 -15.71
CA VAL A 66 20.49 -3.69 -17.00
C VAL A 66 19.18 -2.90 -16.92
N THR A 67 18.17 -3.39 -16.19
CA THR A 67 16.85 -2.74 -16.08
C THR A 67 16.79 -1.68 -14.97
N SER A 68 17.74 -1.69 -14.04
CA SER A 68 17.90 -0.71 -12.96
C SER A 68 19.35 -0.22 -12.86
N PRO A 69 19.89 0.46 -13.88
CA PRO A 69 21.31 0.81 -13.96
C PRO A 69 21.79 1.75 -12.83
N PHE A 70 20.90 2.56 -12.26
CA PHE A 70 21.23 3.45 -11.14
C PHE A 70 21.64 2.72 -9.86
N LEU A 71 21.36 1.42 -9.74
CA LEU A 71 21.92 0.58 -8.67
C LEU A 71 23.45 0.59 -8.65
N VAL A 72 24.08 0.85 -9.80
CA VAL A 72 25.54 0.89 -9.97
C VAL A 72 26.01 2.28 -10.38
N LEU A 73 25.24 3.01 -11.21
CA LEU A 73 25.61 4.36 -11.64
C LEU A 73 25.53 5.39 -10.51
N ASP A 74 24.70 5.16 -9.49
CA ASP A 74 24.61 6.01 -8.30
C ASP A 74 24.72 5.17 -7.00
N PRO A 75 25.95 4.80 -6.61
CA PRO A 75 26.17 3.97 -5.44
C PRO A 75 25.82 4.68 -4.13
N ALA A 76 25.88 6.02 -4.08
CA ALA A 76 25.55 6.79 -2.89
C ALA A 76 24.03 6.74 -2.61
N VAL A 77 23.21 7.02 -3.62
CA VAL A 77 21.75 6.90 -3.50
C VAL A 77 21.33 5.46 -3.25
N THR A 78 21.98 4.49 -3.90
CA THR A 78 21.67 3.06 -3.73
C THR A 78 21.97 2.58 -2.31
N THR A 79 23.14 2.90 -1.77
CA THR A 79 23.52 2.50 -0.40
C THR A 79 22.61 3.16 0.64
N HIS A 80 22.30 4.44 0.48
CA HIS A 80 21.35 5.14 1.34
C HIS A 80 19.95 4.53 1.27
N GLY A 81 19.43 4.27 0.05
CA GLY A 81 18.11 3.68 -0.16
C GLY A 81 17.99 2.26 0.42
N LEU A 82 18.99 1.41 0.21
CA LEU A 82 19.04 0.07 0.81
C LEU A 82 19.09 0.15 2.34
N GLY A 83 19.91 1.05 2.89
CA GLY A 83 19.98 1.29 4.34
C GLY A 83 18.61 1.68 4.91
N HIS A 84 17.92 2.61 4.24
CA HIS A 84 16.57 3.02 4.62
C HIS A 84 15.57 1.86 4.58
N ILE A 85 15.61 1.01 3.54
CA ILE A 85 14.73 -0.18 3.46
C ILE A 85 14.96 -1.12 4.65
N PHE A 86 16.22 -1.45 4.97
CA PHE A 86 16.52 -2.33 6.09
C PHE A 86 16.16 -1.72 7.45
N GLN A 87 16.44 -0.42 7.65
CA GLN A 87 16.04 0.29 8.86
C GLN A 87 14.52 0.34 9.00
N HIS A 88 13.79 0.61 7.92
CA HIS A 88 12.34 0.64 7.92
C HIS A 88 11.76 -0.75 8.24
N LEU A 89 12.31 -1.82 7.65
CA LEU A 89 11.92 -3.21 7.96
C LEU A 89 12.22 -3.59 9.42
N ALA A 90 13.29 -3.06 10.03
CA ALA A 90 13.66 -3.34 11.42
C ALA A 90 12.87 -2.52 12.44
N THR A 91 12.38 -1.33 12.06
CA THR A 91 11.56 -0.47 12.92
C THR A 91 10.12 -0.98 12.96
N THR A 92 9.49 -0.90 14.12
CA THR A 92 8.08 -1.27 14.28
C THR A 92 7.21 -0.04 14.05
N SER A 93 6.44 -0.04 12.95
CA SER A 93 5.53 1.08 12.61
C SER A 93 4.06 0.69 12.64
N ALA A 94 3.73 -0.61 12.61
CA ALA A 94 2.38 -1.12 12.76
C ALA A 94 2.12 -1.63 14.19
N PRO A 95 0.86 -1.59 14.67
CA PRO A 95 0.49 -2.10 16.00
C PRO A 95 0.56 -3.63 16.10
N ALA A 96 0.58 -4.35 14.99
CA ALA A 96 0.63 -5.81 14.95
C ALA A 96 1.92 -6.32 14.29
N ILE A 97 2.31 -7.55 14.64
CA ILE A 97 3.45 -8.22 13.99
C ILE A 97 3.19 -8.44 12.49
N GLY A 98 4.25 -8.40 11.69
CA GLY A 98 4.14 -8.42 10.23
C GLY A 98 3.30 -9.55 9.63
N TYR A 99 3.35 -10.76 10.22
CA TYR A 99 2.52 -11.89 9.79
C TYR A 99 1.01 -11.64 9.90
N VAL A 100 0.57 -11.02 11.00
CA VAL A 100 -0.83 -10.66 11.22
C VAL A 100 -1.24 -9.56 10.24
N GLN A 101 -0.31 -8.68 9.90
CA GLN A 101 -0.52 -7.61 8.94
C GLN A 101 -0.64 -8.11 7.50
N LEU A 102 0.18 -9.07 7.08
CA LEU A 102 -0.01 -9.77 5.81
C LEU A 102 -1.35 -10.50 5.75
N ALA A 103 -1.73 -11.21 6.83
CA ALA A 103 -2.99 -11.92 6.88
C ALA A 103 -4.20 -10.96 6.80
N SER A 104 -4.13 -9.84 7.51
CA SER A 104 -5.15 -8.78 7.47
C SER A 104 -5.22 -8.13 6.09
N ALA A 105 -4.07 -7.86 5.48
CA ALA A 105 -3.98 -7.30 4.14
C ALA A 105 -4.62 -8.22 3.09
N LEU A 106 -4.36 -9.53 3.16
CA LEU A 106 -5.02 -10.50 2.29
C LEU A 106 -6.52 -10.58 2.57
N TRP A 107 -6.93 -10.56 3.84
CA TRP A 107 -8.34 -10.66 4.23
C TRP A 107 -9.18 -9.50 3.69
N PHE A 108 -8.67 -8.27 3.80
CA PHE A 108 -9.37 -7.08 3.33
C PHE A 108 -9.08 -6.71 1.87
N GLY A 109 -7.92 -7.10 1.34
CA GLY A 109 -7.48 -6.67 0.00
C GLY A 109 -7.98 -7.52 -1.17
N ILE A 110 -8.15 -8.84 -1.00
CA ILE A 110 -8.66 -9.71 -2.09
C ILE A 110 -10.08 -10.23 -1.86
N ASP A 111 -10.73 -9.87 -0.76
CA ASP A 111 -11.96 -10.45 -0.23
C ASP A 111 -11.77 -11.78 0.55
N PRO A 112 -12.45 -11.94 1.72
CA PRO A 112 -12.37 -13.16 2.52
C PRO A 112 -12.74 -14.45 1.79
N VAL A 113 -13.69 -14.42 0.85
CA VAL A 113 -14.11 -15.62 0.09
C VAL A 113 -12.96 -16.12 -0.78
N LEU A 114 -12.28 -15.21 -1.49
CA LEU A 114 -11.13 -15.55 -2.33
C LEU A 114 -9.93 -16.00 -1.49
N LEU A 115 -9.69 -15.37 -0.33
CA LEU A 115 -8.64 -15.81 0.58
C LEU A 115 -8.91 -17.22 1.11
N LEU A 116 -10.11 -17.51 1.60
CA LEU A 116 -10.48 -18.85 2.08
C LEU A 116 -10.33 -19.89 0.97
N MET A 117 -10.76 -19.57 -0.26
CA MET A 117 -10.56 -20.43 -1.42
C MET A 117 -9.06 -20.67 -1.70
N GLY A 118 -8.24 -19.63 -1.62
CA GLY A 118 -6.78 -19.75 -1.74
C GLY A 118 -6.17 -20.65 -0.67
N MET A 119 -6.62 -20.52 0.59
CA MET A 119 -6.17 -21.36 1.71
C MET A 119 -6.59 -22.83 1.56
N ILE A 120 -7.81 -23.11 1.05
CA ILE A 120 -8.23 -24.45 0.65
C ILE A 120 -7.31 -24.97 -0.47
N GLY A 121 -6.98 -24.13 -1.44
CA GLY A 121 -6.03 -24.41 -2.51
C GLY A 121 -4.64 -24.80 -1.99
N VAL A 122 -4.11 -24.06 -1.02
CA VAL A 122 -2.84 -24.35 -0.34
C VAL A 122 -2.89 -25.73 0.32
N GLY A 123 -3.94 -26.03 1.09
CA GLY A 123 -4.12 -27.33 1.74
C GLY A 123 -4.24 -28.48 0.74
N TYR A 124 -5.03 -28.28 -0.32
CA TYR A 124 -5.21 -29.26 -1.39
C TYR A 124 -3.91 -29.52 -2.15
N ALA A 125 -3.15 -28.47 -2.48
CA ALA A 125 -1.84 -28.57 -3.12
C ALA A 125 -0.83 -29.33 -2.25
N ALA A 126 -0.83 -29.10 -0.94
CA ALA A 126 0.00 -29.83 0.00
C ALA A 126 -0.37 -31.33 0.11
N PHE A 127 -1.64 -31.67 -0.11
CA PHE A 127 -2.10 -33.07 -0.20
C PHE A 127 -1.72 -33.72 -1.54
N ARG A 128 -1.98 -33.01 -2.66
CA ARG A 128 -1.80 -33.48 -4.04
C ARG A 128 -0.34 -33.60 -4.47
N ARG A 129 0.53 -32.71 -3.97
CA ARG A 129 2.01 -32.76 -4.09
C ARG A 129 2.54 -32.83 -5.52
N GLN A 130 1.87 -32.23 -6.50
CA GLN A 130 2.41 -32.15 -7.86
C GLN A 130 3.60 -31.18 -7.93
N PRO A 131 4.48 -31.29 -8.95
CA PRO A 131 5.61 -30.38 -9.09
C PRO A 131 5.21 -28.90 -9.10
N ALA A 132 4.11 -28.55 -9.76
CA ALA A 132 3.58 -27.18 -9.77
C ALA A 132 3.12 -26.70 -8.38
N ASP A 133 2.60 -27.60 -7.53
CA ASP A 133 2.18 -27.27 -6.16
C ASP A 133 3.38 -26.80 -5.35
N TRP A 134 4.47 -27.57 -5.36
CA TRP A 134 5.68 -27.25 -4.61
C TRP A 134 6.36 -25.96 -5.07
N ILE A 135 6.26 -25.62 -6.35
CA ILE A 135 6.80 -24.36 -6.89
C ILE A 135 6.06 -23.17 -6.27
N LEU A 136 4.73 -23.21 -6.30
CA LEU A 136 3.89 -22.12 -5.80
C LEU A 136 3.89 -22.05 -4.28
N LEU A 137 3.78 -23.20 -3.60
CA LEU A 137 3.80 -23.28 -2.14
C LEU A 137 5.14 -22.77 -1.58
N THR A 138 6.27 -23.12 -2.20
CA THR A 138 7.58 -22.62 -1.76
C THR A 138 7.67 -21.10 -1.93
N PHE A 139 7.18 -20.55 -3.05
CA PHE A 139 7.14 -19.11 -3.25
C PHE A 139 6.28 -18.41 -2.19
N VAL A 140 5.02 -18.82 -2.02
CA VAL A 140 4.07 -18.24 -1.06
C VAL A 140 4.61 -18.33 0.36
N LEU A 141 5.17 -19.49 0.74
CA LEU A 141 5.71 -19.73 2.07
C LEU A 141 6.93 -18.86 2.34
N VAL A 142 7.93 -18.84 1.45
CA VAL A 142 9.14 -18.03 1.64
C VAL A 142 8.79 -16.55 1.66
N TYR A 143 7.91 -16.09 0.76
CA TYR A 143 7.47 -14.70 0.74
C TYR A 143 6.80 -14.30 2.06
N PHE A 144 5.84 -15.11 2.54
CA PHE A 144 5.14 -14.85 3.80
C PHE A 144 6.08 -14.84 5.00
N LEU A 145 7.00 -15.81 5.07
CA LEU A 145 7.98 -15.93 6.16
C LEU A 145 8.94 -14.74 6.20
N VAL A 146 9.47 -14.33 5.04
CA VAL A 146 10.48 -13.26 5.00
C VAL A 146 9.84 -11.89 5.19
N ILE A 147 8.76 -11.57 4.48
CA ILE A 147 8.10 -10.27 4.60
C ILE A 147 7.40 -10.14 5.95
N GLY A 148 6.73 -11.19 6.42
CA GLY A 148 6.02 -11.16 7.69
C GLY A 148 6.92 -11.06 8.93
N ALA A 149 8.23 -11.32 8.78
CA ALA A 149 9.23 -11.10 9.82
C ALA A 149 9.59 -9.61 10.03
N GLY A 150 9.18 -8.71 9.13
CA GLY A 150 9.43 -7.27 9.25
C GLY A 150 8.59 -6.60 10.34
N GLY A 151 9.12 -5.53 10.93
CA GLY A 151 8.43 -4.66 11.89
C GLY A 151 7.52 -3.61 11.24
N SER A 152 7.73 -3.31 9.96
CA SER A 152 6.92 -2.38 9.16
C SER A 152 6.40 -3.09 7.91
N VAL A 153 5.18 -3.64 8.01
CA VAL A 153 4.54 -4.39 6.93
C VAL A 153 3.28 -3.66 6.48
N PHE A 154 3.38 -3.03 5.31
CA PHE A 154 2.27 -2.40 4.60
C PHE A 154 1.33 -3.46 4.02
N PHE A 155 0.07 -3.10 3.81
CA PHE A 155 -0.90 -4.02 3.25
C PHE A 155 -0.55 -4.39 1.80
N ARG A 156 -0.05 -3.41 1.01
CA ARG A 156 0.50 -3.63 -0.34
C ARG A 156 1.70 -4.57 -0.42
N TYR A 157 2.20 -5.07 0.72
CA TYR A 157 3.21 -6.12 0.70
C TYR A 157 2.60 -7.50 0.49
N ALA A 158 1.28 -7.67 0.62
CA ALA A 158 0.60 -8.91 0.30
C ALA A 158 0.46 -9.16 -1.22
N ASP A 159 0.48 -8.12 -2.05
CA ASP A 159 0.14 -8.19 -3.49
C ASP A 159 0.82 -9.34 -4.25
N PRO A 160 2.14 -9.59 -4.08
CA PRO A 160 2.81 -10.65 -4.85
C PRO A 160 2.31 -12.06 -4.54
N MET A 161 1.70 -12.29 -3.38
CA MET A 161 1.14 -13.59 -3.00
C MET A 161 -0.19 -13.88 -3.69
N ILE A 162 -0.94 -12.83 -4.06
CA ILE A 162 -2.32 -12.93 -4.55
C ILE A 162 -2.43 -13.88 -5.76
N PRO A 163 -1.64 -13.74 -6.84
CA PRO A 163 -1.82 -14.59 -8.02
C PRO A 163 -1.61 -16.08 -7.73
N ALA A 164 -0.64 -16.41 -6.88
CA ALA A 164 -0.36 -17.79 -6.50
C ALA A 164 -1.50 -18.39 -5.66
N LEU A 165 -2.02 -17.63 -4.70
CA LEU A 165 -3.17 -18.06 -3.89
C LEU A 165 -4.43 -18.28 -4.74
N LEU A 166 -4.73 -17.36 -5.65
CA LEU A 166 -5.87 -17.49 -6.57
C LEU A 166 -5.72 -18.70 -7.51
N LEU A 167 -4.52 -18.95 -8.02
CA LEU A 167 -4.27 -20.10 -8.90
C LEU A 167 -4.39 -21.43 -8.15
N LEU A 168 -3.88 -21.52 -6.92
CA LEU A 168 -4.04 -22.69 -6.05
C LEU A 168 -5.51 -22.93 -5.71
N GLY A 169 -6.24 -21.89 -5.32
CA GLY A 169 -7.66 -21.97 -5.01
C GLY A 169 -8.51 -22.38 -6.22
N GLY A 170 -8.30 -21.72 -7.36
CA GLY A 170 -8.98 -22.05 -8.61
C GLY A 170 -8.69 -23.48 -9.08
N ARG A 171 -7.45 -23.97 -8.93
CA ARG A 171 -7.09 -25.35 -9.26
C ARG A 171 -7.85 -26.36 -8.39
N ALA A 172 -7.89 -26.15 -7.07
CA ALA A 172 -8.60 -27.02 -6.14
C ALA A 172 -10.10 -27.07 -6.45
N PHE A 173 -10.70 -25.91 -6.73
CA PHE A 173 -12.10 -25.83 -7.09
C PHE A 173 -12.40 -26.51 -8.44
N ALA A 174 -11.57 -26.28 -9.46
CA ALA A 174 -11.71 -26.93 -10.76
C ALA A 174 -11.62 -28.46 -10.66
N ASP A 175 -10.67 -28.97 -9.84
CA ASP A 175 -10.60 -30.41 -9.56
C ASP A 175 -11.84 -30.90 -8.82
N LEU A 176 -12.32 -30.18 -7.82
CA LEU A 176 -13.53 -30.58 -7.09
C LEU A 176 -14.73 -30.70 -8.03
N VAL A 177 -14.98 -29.72 -8.89
CA VAL A 177 -16.08 -29.79 -9.88
C VAL A 177 -15.86 -30.92 -10.88
N HIS A 178 -14.63 -31.11 -11.35
CA HIS A 178 -14.31 -32.20 -12.27
C HIS A 178 -14.65 -33.57 -11.67
N HIS A 179 -14.35 -33.81 -10.39
CA HIS A 179 -14.57 -35.12 -9.77
C HIS A 179 -15.97 -35.30 -9.18
N ALA A 180 -16.61 -34.24 -8.70
CA ALA A 180 -17.89 -34.31 -7.98
C ALA A 180 -19.13 -34.03 -8.84
N VAL A 181 -18.97 -33.39 -10.00
CA VAL A 181 -20.10 -32.95 -10.84
C VAL A 181 -20.14 -33.73 -12.16
N ASN A 182 -21.33 -34.21 -12.51
CA ASN A 182 -21.58 -34.87 -13.79
C ASN A 182 -21.16 -33.96 -14.96
N PRO A 183 -20.43 -34.49 -15.97
CA PRO A 183 -19.93 -33.72 -17.12
C PRO A 183 -20.94 -32.78 -17.77
N ALA A 184 -22.21 -33.18 -17.87
CA ALA A 184 -23.27 -32.37 -18.48
C ALA A 184 -23.56 -31.06 -17.72
N PHE A 185 -23.30 -31.02 -16.40
CA PHE A 185 -23.58 -29.86 -15.54
C PHE A 185 -22.34 -29.06 -15.15
N ARG A 186 -21.13 -29.55 -15.46
CA ARG A 186 -19.88 -28.87 -15.06
C ARG A 186 -19.80 -27.40 -15.51
N PRO A 187 -20.15 -27.02 -16.76
CA PRO A 187 -20.08 -25.61 -17.18
C PRO A 187 -21.01 -24.72 -16.35
N ALA A 188 -22.23 -25.20 -16.07
CA ALA A 188 -23.20 -24.47 -15.27
C ALA A 188 -22.74 -24.30 -13.81
N VAL A 189 -22.20 -25.35 -13.19
CA VAL A 189 -21.66 -25.27 -11.83
C VAL A 189 -20.44 -24.36 -11.76
N LEU A 190 -19.52 -24.44 -12.72
CA LEU A 190 -18.37 -23.54 -12.78
C LEU A 190 -18.81 -22.09 -12.93
N ALA A 191 -19.74 -21.80 -13.85
CA ALA A 191 -20.26 -20.45 -14.03
C ALA A 191 -20.95 -19.93 -12.76
N GLY A 192 -21.75 -20.77 -12.10
CA GLY A 192 -22.43 -20.42 -10.85
C GLY A 192 -21.45 -20.09 -9.72
N VAL A 193 -20.39 -20.89 -9.55
CA VAL A 193 -19.38 -20.61 -8.50
C VAL A 193 -18.51 -19.42 -8.85
N ILE A 194 -18.11 -19.25 -10.11
CA ILE A 194 -17.39 -18.04 -10.55
C ILE A 194 -18.22 -16.80 -10.23
N LEU A 195 -19.52 -16.82 -10.54
CA LEU A 195 -20.42 -15.70 -10.21
C LEU A 195 -20.51 -15.47 -8.70
N LEU A 196 -20.68 -16.53 -7.90
CA LEU A 196 -20.78 -16.45 -6.45
C LEU A 196 -19.51 -15.89 -5.81
N VAL A 197 -18.35 -16.34 -6.28
CA VAL A 197 -17.03 -15.99 -5.72
C VAL A 197 -16.58 -14.60 -6.18
N LEU A 198 -16.89 -14.20 -7.41
CA LEU A 198 -16.48 -12.89 -7.96
C LEU A 198 -17.45 -11.76 -7.62
N ALA A 199 -18.71 -12.04 -7.27
CA ALA A 199 -19.67 -10.98 -6.97
C ALA A 199 -19.25 -10.10 -5.78
N PRO A 200 -18.80 -10.62 -4.62
CA PRO A 200 -18.34 -9.79 -3.52
C PRO A 200 -17.14 -8.87 -3.85
N PRO A 201 -16.01 -9.36 -4.40
CA PRO A 201 -14.89 -8.49 -4.75
C PRO A 201 -15.25 -7.52 -5.88
N LEU A 202 -16.11 -7.91 -6.84
CA LEU A 202 -16.57 -6.96 -7.87
C LEU A 202 -17.37 -5.80 -7.25
N VAL A 203 -18.29 -6.08 -6.31
CA VAL A 203 -19.04 -5.03 -5.60
C VAL A 203 -18.11 -4.16 -4.76
N HIS A 204 -17.09 -4.77 -4.16
CA HIS A 204 -16.06 -4.08 -3.41
C HIS A 204 -15.28 -3.08 -4.29
N ASP A 205 -14.72 -3.56 -5.40
CA ASP A 205 -13.91 -2.78 -6.33
C ASP A 205 -14.74 -1.66 -6.98
N VAL A 206 -15.97 -1.96 -7.42
CA VAL A 206 -16.87 -0.93 -7.97
C VAL A 206 -17.17 0.17 -6.95
N ARG A 207 -17.37 -0.17 -5.67
CA ARG A 207 -17.58 0.84 -4.62
C ARG A 207 -16.34 1.68 -4.38
N TYR A 208 -15.16 1.05 -4.35
CA TYR A 208 -13.89 1.74 -4.23
C TYR A 208 -13.69 2.72 -5.40
N ASP A 209 -13.87 2.25 -6.63
CA ASP A 209 -13.71 3.06 -7.85
C ASP A 209 -14.67 4.24 -7.90
N LEU A 210 -15.93 4.04 -7.49
CA LEU A 210 -16.91 5.13 -7.42
C LEU A 210 -16.54 6.17 -6.35
N LEU A 211 -15.93 5.76 -5.24
CA LEU A 211 -15.49 6.66 -4.17
C LEU A 211 -14.29 7.48 -4.60
N ILE A 212 -13.23 6.87 -5.15
CA ILE A 212 -12.00 7.60 -5.54
C ILE A 212 -12.23 8.62 -6.66
N GLN A 213 -13.32 8.47 -7.42
CA GLN A 213 -13.73 9.44 -8.45
C GLN A 213 -14.38 10.70 -7.87
N GLN A 214 -14.80 10.68 -6.60
CA GLN A 214 -15.35 11.88 -5.94
C GLN A 214 -14.23 12.83 -5.53
N ALA A 215 -14.53 14.13 -5.52
CA ALA A 215 -13.59 15.14 -5.05
C ALA A 215 -13.22 14.90 -3.57
N ASP A 216 -11.92 14.70 -3.32
CA ASP A 216 -11.31 14.52 -1.99
C ASP A 216 -11.57 15.74 -1.10
N THR A 217 -11.80 15.53 0.20
CA THR A 217 -11.99 16.63 1.16
C THR A 217 -10.83 17.62 1.19
N ARG A 218 -9.59 17.19 0.95
CA ARG A 218 -8.42 18.06 0.81
C ARG A 218 -8.53 18.96 -0.41
N THR A 219 -9.06 18.44 -1.52
CA THR A 219 -9.32 19.27 -2.70
C THR A 219 -10.38 20.33 -2.40
N LEU A 220 -11.49 19.95 -1.75
CA LEU A 220 -12.54 20.90 -1.37
C LEU A 220 -12.04 21.97 -0.40
N ALA A 221 -11.23 21.57 0.57
CA ALA A 221 -10.63 22.47 1.55
C ALA A 221 -9.64 23.43 0.89
N TYR A 222 -8.82 22.95 -0.06
CA TYR A 222 -7.94 23.81 -0.86
C TYR A 222 -8.74 24.88 -1.60
N ASP A 223 -9.77 24.46 -2.35
CA ASP A 223 -10.59 25.36 -3.16
C ASP A 223 -11.29 26.41 -2.27
N TRP A 224 -11.69 26.03 -1.05
CA TRP A 224 -12.25 26.96 -0.07
C TRP A 224 -11.21 27.97 0.42
N LEU A 225 -10.01 27.52 0.82
CA LEU A 225 -8.96 28.41 1.33
C LEU A 225 -8.55 29.44 0.27
N ALA A 226 -8.34 29.00 -0.97
CA ALA A 226 -7.99 29.87 -2.10
C ALA A 226 -9.04 30.96 -2.38
N GLN A 227 -10.30 30.76 -1.99
CA GLN A 227 -11.38 31.73 -2.17
C GLN A 227 -11.57 32.67 -0.97
N HIS A 228 -11.09 32.30 0.22
CA HIS A 228 -11.42 32.98 1.48
C HIS A 228 -10.22 33.60 2.20
N ILE A 229 -9.00 33.14 1.94
CA ILE A 229 -7.79 33.73 2.50
C ILE A 229 -7.31 34.84 1.56
N PRO A 230 -7.22 36.10 2.03
CA PRO A 230 -6.74 37.19 1.20
C PRO A 230 -5.24 37.01 0.87
N PRO A 231 -4.77 37.58 -0.25
CA PRO A 231 -3.34 37.61 -0.55
C PRO A 231 -2.52 38.21 0.61
N GLY A 232 -1.44 37.54 0.99
CA GLY A 232 -0.61 37.89 2.14
C GLY A 232 -1.09 37.33 3.49
N GLY A 233 -2.24 36.66 3.53
CA GLY A 233 -2.74 35.99 4.73
C GLY A 233 -1.83 34.86 5.23
N ARG A 234 -2.14 34.34 6.41
CA ARG A 234 -1.35 33.28 7.07
C ARG A 234 -2.25 32.19 7.61
N ALA A 235 -1.93 30.93 7.31
CA ALA A 235 -2.69 29.76 7.77
C ALA A 235 -1.78 28.71 8.41
N ALA A 236 -2.31 27.98 9.40
CA ALA A 236 -1.70 26.76 9.91
C ALA A 236 -2.38 25.54 9.27
N VAL A 237 -1.61 24.66 8.63
CA VAL A 237 -2.12 23.54 7.83
C VAL A 237 -1.28 22.28 8.04
N PRO A 238 -1.88 21.10 8.32
CA PRO A 238 -1.12 19.86 8.47
C PRO A 238 -0.57 19.40 7.11
N TYR A 239 0.60 18.77 7.07
CA TYR A 239 1.22 18.37 5.81
C TYR A 239 0.48 17.21 5.11
N LEU A 240 0.34 16.05 5.76
CA LEU A 240 -0.23 14.84 5.14
C LEU A 240 -1.77 14.87 5.04
N ALA A 241 -2.44 15.38 6.07
CA ALA A 241 -3.90 15.45 6.12
C ALA A 241 -4.46 16.75 5.54
N GLY A 242 -3.61 17.71 5.24
CA GLY A 242 -4.02 19.04 4.82
C GLY A 242 -4.19 19.20 3.31
N PRO A 243 -4.80 20.33 2.90
CA PRO A 243 -5.04 20.66 1.51
C PRO A 243 -3.86 21.27 0.75
N ALA A 244 -2.93 21.94 1.45
CA ALA A 244 -2.06 22.93 0.83
C ALA A 244 -0.64 22.94 1.41
N HIS A 245 0.33 23.30 0.56
CA HIS A 245 1.70 23.66 0.93
C HIS A 245 2.13 24.97 0.26
N ASP A 246 3.06 25.70 0.86
CA ASP A 246 3.58 26.95 0.31
C ASP A 246 5.01 26.80 -0.25
N PRO A 247 5.57 27.82 -0.93
CA PRO A 247 6.91 27.75 -1.51
C PRO A 247 8.01 27.59 -0.46
N ALA A 248 7.80 28.06 0.78
CA ALA A 248 8.77 27.95 1.86
C ALA A 248 8.90 26.49 2.33
N MET A 249 7.80 25.76 2.43
CA MET A 249 7.81 24.34 2.77
C MET A 249 8.45 23.49 1.65
N VAL A 250 8.27 23.87 0.39
CA VAL A 250 9.03 23.27 -0.73
C VAL A 250 10.53 23.53 -0.58
N ALA A 251 10.90 24.78 -0.31
CA ALA A 251 12.29 25.20 -0.18
C ALA A 251 13.00 24.56 1.03
N SER A 252 12.27 24.19 2.09
CA SER A 252 12.83 23.52 3.27
C SER A 252 13.36 22.12 2.96
N ARG A 253 12.84 21.47 1.89
CA ARG A 253 13.16 20.10 1.46
C ARG A 253 12.86 19.03 2.51
N GLN A 254 12.12 19.37 3.56
CA GLN A 254 11.78 18.45 4.64
C GLN A 254 10.94 17.28 4.13
N HIS A 255 9.96 17.59 3.28
CA HIS A 255 9.04 16.60 2.72
C HIS A 255 9.34 16.22 1.27
N SER A 256 10.34 16.84 0.63
CA SER A 256 10.65 16.62 -0.79
C SER A 256 11.49 15.37 -1.06
N HIS A 257 11.81 14.58 -0.02
CA HIS A 257 12.60 13.34 -0.11
C HIS A 257 13.89 13.47 -0.94
N GLY A 258 14.56 14.62 -0.86
CA GLY A 258 15.80 14.89 -1.59
C GLY A 258 15.60 15.43 -3.01
N ALA A 259 14.36 15.69 -3.45
CA ALA A 259 14.11 16.40 -4.69
C ALA A 259 14.72 17.81 -4.64
N THR A 260 15.53 18.12 -5.65
CA THR A 260 16.27 19.39 -5.78
C THR A 260 15.60 20.40 -6.71
N ASP A 261 14.55 19.98 -7.41
CA ASP A 261 13.83 20.78 -8.39
C ASP A 261 12.42 21.15 -7.85
N PRO A 262 12.05 22.44 -7.80
CA PRO A 262 10.69 22.89 -7.45
C PRO A 262 9.58 22.23 -8.27
N TYR A 263 9.85 21.86 -9.53
CA TYR A 263 8.91 21.11 -10.37
C TYR A 263 8.68 19.68 -9.84
N VAL A 264 9.71 19.05 -9.29
CA VAL A 264 9.60 17.70 -8.70
C VAL A 264 8.98 17.77 -7.29
N ALA A 265 9.19 18.88 -6.58
CA ALA A 265 8.47 19.17 -5.34
C ALA A 265 6.98 19.53 -5.58
N ALA A 266 6.56 19.83 -6.81
CA ALA A 266 5.13 19.97 -7.11
C ALA A 266 4.36 18.63 -7.00
N PHE A 267 5.06 17.50 -6.87
CA PHE A 267 4.49 16.18 -6.59
C PHE A 267 4.39 15.85 -5.08
N LEU A 268 4.60 16.82 -4.18
CA LEU A 268 4.32 16.65 -2.75
C LEU A 268 2.84 16.29 -2.51
N ASP A 269 2.53 15.73 -1.34
CA ASP A 269 1.20 15.17 -1.01
C ASP A 269 0.04 16.20 -0.96
N SER A 270 0.34 17.49 -1.06
CA SER A 270 -0.60 18.62 -0.98
C SER A 270 -0.51 19.51 -2.23
N ARG A 271 -1.47 20.41 -2.45
CA ARG A 271 -1.40 21.37 -3.57
C ARG A 271 -0.56 22.60 -3.24
N LEU A 272 0.21 23.09 -4.21
CA LEU A 272 0.97 24.34 -4.05
C LEU A 272 0.02 25.55 -3.99
N GLU A 273 0.20 26.38 -2.98
CA GLU A 273 -0.42 27.70 -2.84
C GLU A 273 0.64 28.79 -2.89
N THR A 274 0.31 29.97 -3.42
CA THR A 274 1.25 31.10 -3.62
C THR A 274 0.71 32.46 -3.16
N GLN A 275 -0.57 32.56 -2.81
CA GLN A 275 -1.24 33.79 -2.41
C GLN A 275 -1.11 34.06 -0.91
N TYR A 276 -1.01 33.02 -0.08
CA TYR A 276 -0.86 33.11 1.36
C TYR A 276 0.25 32.18 1.87
N THR A 277 0.74 32.43 3.08
CA THR A 277 1.81 31.62 3.69
C THR A 277 1.27 30.56 4.61
N ILE A 278 1.98 29.43 4.71
CA ILE A 278 1.57 28.27 5.50
C ILE A 278 2.61 27.97 6.57
N ARG A 279 2.14 27.91 7.83
CA ARG A 279 2.83 27.25 8.94
C ARG A 279 2.38 25.80 8.98
N GLU A 280 3.30 24.85 8.93
CA GLU A 280 2.95 23.45 9.12
C GLU A 280 2.30 23.24 10.50
N LEU A 281 1.14 22.59 10.54
CA LEU A 281 0.47 22.19 11.78
C LEU A 281 0.90 20.75 12.12
N THR A 282 1.72 20.61 13.15
CA THR A 282 2.32 19.33 13.54
C THR A 282 1.42 18.53 14.50
N ARG A 283 1.76 17.26 14.73
CA ARG A 283 1.08 16.43 15.74
C ARG A 283 1.20 16.99 17.16
N ASP A 284 2.30 17.68 17.46
CA ASP A 284 2.53 18.32 18.76
C ASP A 284 1.62 19.53 18.93
N ASP A 285 1.42 20.30 17.85
CA ASP A 285 0.49 21.44 17.86
C ASP A 285 -0.95 21.00 18.19
N LEU A 286 -1.37 19.81 17.77
CA LEU A 286 -2.70 19.27 18.12
C LEU A 286 -2.91 19.13 19.64
N GLN A 287 -1.84 19.05 20.43
CA GLN A 287 -1.92 18.95 21.90
C GLN A 287 -1.99 20.31 22.60
N LEU A 288 -1.85 21.43 21.88
CA LEU A 288 -1.93 22.76 22.46
C LEU A 288 -3.32 23.03 23.02
N THR A 289 -3.36 23.74 24.15
CA THR A 289 -4.61 24.17 24.81
C THR A 289 -4.83 25.68 24.73
N SER A 290 -3.84 26.43 24.22
CA SER A 290 -3.90 27.87 23.96
C SER A 290 -3.64 28.14 22.47
N LEU A 291 -4.22 29.23 21.99
CA LEU A 291 -4.10 29.72 20.62
C LEU A 291 -3.11 30.90 20.51
N ASP A 292 -2.47 31.29 21.61
CA ASP A 292 -1.65 32.50 21.68
C ASP A 292 -0.39 32.42 20.83
N SER A 293 0.21 31.23 20.68
CA SER A 293 1.34 31.02 19.77
C SER A 293 0.94 31.30 18.32
N PHE A 294 -0.20 30.79 17.88
CA PHE A 294 -0.73 31.04 16.55
C PHE A 294 -1.03 32.53 16.33
N ARG A 295 -1.61 33.21 17.33
CA ARG A 295 -1.82 34.67 17.28
C ARG A 295 -0.53 35.46 17.19
N ALA A 296 0.47 35.10 18.00
CA ALA A 296 1.78 35.76 17.99
C ALA A 296 2.50 35.59 16.64
N GLU A 297 2.26 34.47 15.95
CA GLU A 297 2.75 34.20 14.60
C GLU A 297 1.88 34.85 13.49
N GLY A 298 0.81 35.57 13.85
CA GLY A 298 -0.12 36.22 12.93
C GLY A 298 -0.97 35.26 12.12
N ILE A 299 -1.20 34.04 12.61
CA ILE A 299 -2.04 33.05 11.94
C ILE A 299 -3.50 33.48 12.01
N GLU A 300 -4.19 33.47 10.87
CA GLU A 300 -5.60 33.85 10.77
C GLU A 300 -6.52 32.64 10.66
N TYR A 301 -6.03 31.58 9.99
CA TYR A 301 -6.80 30.36 9.74
C TYR A 301 -6.05 29.13 10.24
N ILE A 302 -6.77 28.20 10.87
CA ILE A 302 -6.23 26.90 11.27
C ILE A 302 -7.06 25.80 10.62
N VAL A 303 -6.39 24.95 9.83
CA VAL A 303 -6.98 23.76 9.22
C VAL A 303 -6.68 22.57 10.11
N VAL A 304 -7.72 21.98 10.68
CA VAL A 304 -7.60 20.75 11.47
C VAL A 304 -7.99 19.56 10.59
N GLY A 305 -7.03 18.66 10.39
CA GLY A 305 -7.20 17.36 9.75
C GLY A 305 -6.28 16.34 10.43
N TYR A 306 -6.67 15.08 10.43
CA TYR A 306 -5.95 14.02 11.16
C TYR A 306 -5.33 13.02 10.19
N GLU A 307 -4.07 12.69 10.42
CA GLU A 307 -3.30 11.80 9.53
C GLU A 307 -3.79 10.35 9.58
N THR A 308 -4.32 9.91 10.73
CA THR A 308 -4.84 8.55 10.89
C THR A 308 -6.23 8.45 10.27
N PRO A 309 -6.41 7.69 9.18
CA PRO A 309 -7.71 7.57 8.54
C PRO A 309 -8.73 6.92 9.48
N GLY A 310 -9.90 7.52 9.59
CA GLY A 310 -10.95 7.08 10.53
C GLY A 310 -10.92 7.76 11.90
N THR A 311 -9.95 8.62 12.18
CA THR A 311 -9.96 9.55 13.32
C THR A 311 -10.47 10.93 12.89
N GLY A 312 -10.82 11.81 13.85
CA GLY A 312 -11.19 13.19 13.54
C GLY A 312 -12.62 13.39 13.04
N CYS A 313 -13.42 12.32 12.95
CA CYS A 313 -14.86 12.43 12.65
C CYS A 313 -15.59 13.26 13.73
N ARG A 314 -15.00 13.38 14.92
CA ARG A 314 -15.41 14.25 16.01
C ARG A 314 -14.23 15.13 16.42
N PRO A 315 -14.48 16.22 17.16
CA PRO A 315 -13.39 17.00 17.75
C PRO A 315 -12.66 16.18 18.80
N ASP A 316 -11.41 15.82 18.51
CA ASP A 316 -10.67 14.85 19.30
C ASP A 316 -9.45 15.49 20.01
N SER A 317 -8.84 16.52 19.42
CA SER A 317 -7.62 17.13 19.95
C SER A 317 -7.86 18.25 20.98
N PRO A 318 -6.95 18.48 21.94
CA PRO A 318 -6.95 19.67 22.79
C PRO A 318 -7.03 20.98 22.00
N LEU A 319 -6.28 21.09 20.89
CA LEU A 319 -6.28 22.28 20.05
C LEU A 319 -7.65 22.55 19.44
N GLU A 320 -8.29 21.51 18.89
CA GLU A 320 -9.60 21.66 18.27
C GLU A 320 -10.68 22.02 19.28
N ARG A 321 -10.58 21.54 20.52
CA ARG A 321 -11.47 21.96 21.61
C ARG A 321 -11.27 23.43 22.00
N ALA A 322 -10.04 23.93 22.01
CA ALA A 322 -9.75 25.34 22.24
C ALA A 322 -10.34 26.22 21.11
N LEU A 323 -10.18 25.79 19.84
CA LEU A 323 -10.78 26.47 18.69
C LEU A 323 -12.31 26.51 18.76
N LEU A 324 -12.95 25.39 19.12
CA LEU A 324 -14.40 25.31 19.28
C LEU A 324 -14.95 26.21 20.40
N ALA A 325 -14.14 26.49 21.42
CA ALA A 325 -14.52 27.41 22.49
C ALA A 325 -14.65 28.86 21.99
N GLU A 326 -13.95 29.23 20.91
CA GLU A 326 -14.03 30.57 20.30
C GLU A 326 -15.14 30.68 19.25
N GLY A 327 -15.53 29.56 18.63
CA GLY A 327 -16.63 29.50 17.70
C GLY A 327 -16.66 28.23 16.86
N PRO A 328 -17.73 28.02 16.08
CA PRO A 328 -17.81 26.91 15.14
C PRO A 328 -16.78 27.08 14.00
N PRO A 329 -16.37 25.99 13.34
CA PRO A 329 -15.55 26.07 12.15
C PRO A 329 -16.26 26.89 11.06
N VAL A 330 -15.50 27.70 10.33
CA VAL A 330 -15.99 28.52 9.21
C VAL A 330 -16.26 27.68 7.96
N ALA A 331 -15.63 26.51 7.87
CA ALA A 331 -15.93 25.48 6.87
C ALA A 331 -15.60 24.08 7.39
N GLY A 332 -16.31 23.08 6.90
CA GLY A 332 -16.08 21.68 7.25
C GLY A 332 -16.35 20.76 6.07
N PHE A 333 -15.43 19.83 5.83
CA PHE A 333 -15.50 18.85 4.75
C PHE A 333 -15.35 17.45 5.33
N SER A 334 -16.39 16.63 5.18
CA SER A 334 -16.40 15.27 5.69
C SER A 334 -16.36 14.26 4.54
N PRO A 335 -15.55 13.19 4.64
CA PRO A 335 -15.57 12.08 3.68
C PRO A 335 -16.77 11.14 3.88
N THR A 336 -17.45 11.27 5.03
CA THR A 336 -18.49 10.33 5.48
C THR A 336 -19.73 11.04 6.01
N ALA A 337 -20.87 10.38 5.91
CA ALA A 337 -22.06 10.64 6.68
C ALA A 337 -21.95 9.95 8.05
N GLY A 338 -21.90 10.74 9.12
CA GLY A 338 -21.69 10.24 10.48
C GLY A 338 -20.22 9.92 10.77
N CYS A 339 -19.97 8.90 11.60
CA CYS A 339 -18.63 8.43 11.93
C CYS A 339 -18.57 6.90 11.79
N PRO A 340 -18.55 6.37 10.55
CA PRO A 340 -18.56 4.93 10.32
C PRO A 340 -17.23 4.30 10.71
N ARG A 341 -17.29 3.05 11.20
CA ARG A 341 -16.10 2.23 11.41
C ARG A 341 -15.65 1.64 10.08
N SER A 342 -14.41 1.89 9.72
CA SER A 342 -13.81 1.47 8.46
C SER A 342 -12.41 0.92 8.70
N ILE A 343 -11.92 0.09 7.79
CA ILE A 343 -10.59 -0.51 7.86
C ILE A 343 -9.67 0.23 6.91
N PHE A 344 -8.47 0.56 7.36
CA PHE A 344 -7.42 1.19 6.59
C PHE A 344 -6.10 0.46 6.80
N ASP A 345 -5.15 0.68 5.90
CA ASP A 345 -3.76 0.36 6.19
C ASP A 345 -3.27 1.34 7.30
N PRO A 346 -2.80 0.83 8.45
CA PRO A 346 -2.40 1.69 9.57
C PRO A 346 -1.11 2.46 9.30
N ILE A 347 -0.31 2.06 8.29
CA ILE A 347 0.93 2.73 7.93
C ILE A 347 0.70 3.69 6.76
N ASP A 348 -0.12 3.31 5.77
CA ASP A 348 -0.34 4.12 4.57
C ASP A 348 -1.80 4.53 4.39
N ALA A 349 -2.06 5.79 4.67
CA ALA A 349 -3.39 6.28 4.93
C ALA A 349 -4.33 6.20 3.72
N TYR A 350 -3.85 6.59 2.52
CA TYR A 350 -4.59 6.80 1.24
C TYR A 350 -5.95 7.55 1.32
N TYR A 351 -6.45 7.82 2.53
CA TYR A 351 -7.73 8.38 2.92
C TYR A 351 -8.95 7.76 2.22
N VAL A 352 -8.87 6.46 1.92
CA VAL A 352 -9.95 5.63 1.40
C VAL A 352 -9.90 4.28 2.11
N PRO A 353 -11.03 3.79 2.67
CA PRO A 353 -11.01 2.54 3.41
C PRO A 353 -10.86 1.33 2.50
N LEU A 354 -10.17 0.32 3.01
CA LEU A 354 -10.08 -1.02 2.45
C LEU A 354 -11.29 -1.89 2.80
N ALA A 355 -12.12 -1.50 3.77
CA ALA A 355 -13.41 -2.15 4.05
C ALA A 355 -14.28 -1.23 4.92
N GLY A 356 -15.59 -1.49 4.94
CA GLY A 356 -16.52 -0.69 5.74
C GLY A 356 -16.98 0.60 5.06
N TYR A 357 -17.23 0.55 3.75
CA TYR A 357 -17.71 1.69 2.93
C TYR A 357 -19.05 2.30 3.37
N GLY A 358 -19.77 1.70 4.32
CA GLY A 358 -21.05 2.23 4.78
C GLY A 358 -20.91 3.66 5.28
N GLY A 359 -21.64 4.60 4.67
CA GLY A 359 -21.58 6.02 5.02
C GLY A 359 -20.46 6.82 4.35
N TRP A 360 -19.59 6.20 3.55
CA TRP A 360 -18.61 6.94 2.74
C TRP A 360 -19.27 7.60 1.54
N ILE A 361 -18.92 8.86 1.31
CA ILE A 361 -19.43 9.67 0.20
C ILE A 361 -18.33 10.20 -0.72
N ARG A 362 -17.08 10.27 -0.25
CA ARG A 362 -15.91 10.76 -1.00
C ARG A 362 -14.60 10.36 -0.29
N PRO A 363 -13.43 10.50 -0.92
CA PRO A 363 -12.15 10.23 -0.28
C PRO A 363 -11.70 11.43 0.59
N GLY A 364 -10.65 11.22 1.37
CA GLY A 364 -9.99 12.26 2.16
C GLY A 364 -10.28 12.17 3.68
N PRO A 365 -9.52 12.88 4.52
CA PRO A 365 -9.78 12.96 5.95
C PRO A 365 -10.94 13.92 6.26
N PRO A 366 -11.58 13.83 7.43
CA PRO A 366 -12.38 14.93 7.95
C PRO A 366 -11.51 16.20 8.11
N ILE A 367 -11.94 17.30 7.52
CA ILE A 367 -11.24 18.60 7.60
C ILE A 367 -12.19 19.65 8.17
N ARG A 368 -11.71 20.43 9.14
CA ARG A 368 -12.40 21.61 9.68
C ARG A 368 -11.48 22.81 9.63
N ILE A 369 -12.01 23.93 9.17
CA ILE A 369 -11.27 25.18 9.04
C ILE A 369 -11.82 26.16 10.06
N TYR A 370 -10.95 26.69 10.90
CA TYR A 370 -11.28 27.68 11.92
C TYR A 370 -10.63 29.01 11.56
N ARG A 371 -11.31 30.10 11.88
CA ARG A 371 -10.75 31.45 11.80
C ARG A 371 -10.47 31.95 13.22
N LEU A 372 -9.24 32.34 13.49
CA LEU A 372 -8.89 32.94 14.77
C LEU A 372 -9.51 34.34 14.87
N ARG A 373 -10.07 34.64 16.03
CA ARG A 373 -10.51 36.00 16.36
C ARG A 373 -9.31 36.78 16.91
N GLU A 374 -9.22 38.05 16.51
CA GLU A 374 -8.25 39.01 17.04
C GLU A 374 -8.27 39.10 18.56
#